data_AF-A0A127T5Z1-F1
#
_entry.id   AF-A0A127T5Z1-F1
#
_cell.length_a   1.000
_cell.length_b   1.000
_cell.length_c   1.000
_cell.angle_alpha   90.00
_cell.angle_beta   90.00
_cell.angle_gamma   90.00
#
_symmetry.space_group_name_H-M   'P 1'
#
loop_
_entity.id
_entity.type
_entity.pdbx_description
1 polymer ?
#
loop_
_entity_poly.entity_id
_entity_poly.type
_entity_poly.pdbx_seq_one_letter_code
_entity_poly.pdbx_strand_id
1 'polypeptide(L)'
;VPFSSFTRVEEQLGMDQINRYNMYSTAAVTCNVAPGSSSGEGIRQMESLIKEHLGDEFGYEWTSVAYQETQAGTTTTVVFVMALLVAFLVLAAQYESWTSPVAAVMGLPVALLGAMLGCYVMGTPVSIYTQIGIILLVA
;
A
#
# COMPACT_ATOMS: atom_id res chain seq x y z
N VAL A 1 43.25 -38.95 29.74
CA VAL A 1 41.89 -39.53 29.60
C VAL A 1 41.29 -39.00 28.30
N PRO A 2 40.87 -39.85 27.36
CA PRO A 2 40.30 -39.39 26.09
C PRO A 2 38.93 -38.73 26.30
N PHE A 3 38.62 -37.71 25.51
CA PHE A 3 37.38 -36.91 25.61
C PHE A 3 36.09 -37.74 25.44
N SER A 4 36.19 -38.89 24.76
CA SER A 4 35.11 -39.86 24.58
C SER A 4 34.72 -40.60 25.87
N SER A 5 35.52 -40.52 26.94
CA SER A 5 35.20 -41.18 28.21
C SER A 5 34.19 -40.41 29.07
N PHE A 6 33.92 -39.13 28.76
CA PHE A 6 33.02 -38.28 29.55
C PHE A 6 32.05 -37.43 28.71
N THR A 7 32.06 -37.55 27.38
CA THR A 7 31.25 -36.71 26.48
C THR A 7 30.46 -37.58 25.51
N ARG A 8 29.15 -37.33 25.37
CA ARG A 8 28.27 -37.94 24.37
C ARG A 8 27.91 -36.87 23.33
N VAL A 9 28.16 -37.16 22.06
CA VAL A 9 27.81 -36.28 20.93
C VAL A 9 26.47 -36.77 20.35
N GLU A 10 25.50 -35.88 20.27
CA GLU A 10 24.21 -36.11 19.61
C GLU A 10 24.04 -35.06 18.51
N GLU A 11 23.77 -35.50 17.28
CA GLU A 11 23.34 -34.61 16.21
C GLU A 11 21.90 -34.17 16.47
N GLN A 12 21.69 -32.86 16.63
CA GLN A 12 20.37 -32.25 16.65
C GLN A 12 20.24 -31.27 15.50
N LEU A 13 19.09 -31.30 14.84
CA LEU A 13 18.67 -30.29 13.88
C LEU A 13 18.25 -29.03 14.65
N GLY A 14 19.12 -28.04 14.71
CA GLY A 14 18.80 -26.69 15.19
C GLY A 14 18.39 -25.78 14.04
N MET A 15 17.62 -24.72 14.32
CA MET A 15 17.47 -23.62 13.37
C MET A 15 18.81 -22.90 13.23
N ASP A 16 19.31 -22.82 11.99
CA ASP A 16 20.55 -22.08 11.67
C ASP A 16 20.38 -20.56 11.88
N GLN A 17 19.15 -20.06 11.77
CA GLN A 17 18.83 -18.65 11.95
C GLN A 17 17.48 -18.46 12.68
N ILE A 18 17.53 -17.74 13.81
CA ILE A 18 16.33 -17.29 14.53
C ILE A 18 15.98 -15.89 14.03
N ASN A 19 14.95 -15.80 13.19
CA ASN A 19 14.45 -14.51 12.72
C ASN A 19 13.52 -13.89 13.77
N ARG A 20 13.82 -12.64 14.13
CA ARG A 20 13.04 -11.85 15.08
C ARG A 20 12.67 -10.51 14.48
N TYR A 21 11.41 -10.15 14.58
CA TYR A 21 10.88 -8.84 14.21
C TYR A 21 10.07 -8.30 15.38
N ASN A 22 10.34 -7.05 15.79
CA ASN A 22 9.72 -6.41 16.96
C ASN A 22 9.73 -7.27 18.26
N MET A 23 10.83 -7.99 18.52
CA MET A 23 11.04 -8.90 19.66
C MET A 23 10.21 -10.20 19.64
N TYR A 24 9.40 -10.44 18.62
CA TYR A 24 8.71 -11.73 18.42
C TYR A 24 9.51 -12.64 17.49
N SER A 25 9.37 -13.96 17.66
CA SER A 25 9.90 -14.93 16.71
C SER A 25 9.07 -14.87 15.44
N THR A 26 9.69 -14.61 14.29
CA THR A 26 8.97 -14.29 13.05
C THR A 26 9.56 -15.07 11.89
N ALA A 27 8.72 -15.53 10.98
CA ALA A 27 9.18 -16.05 9.70
C ALA A 27 9.14 -14.91 8.67
N ALA A 28 10.28 -14.63 8.02
CA ALA A 28 10.32 -13.69 6.92
C ALA A 28 9.69 -14.36 5.67
N VAL A 29 8.56 -13.83 5.21
CA VAL A 29 7.88 -14.29 4.00
C VAL A 29 7.99 -13.21 2.94
N THR A 30 8.62 -13.54 1.81
CA THR A 30 8.74 -12.63 0.66
C THR A 30 7.86 -13.15 -0.46
N CYS A 31 6.95 -12.30 -0.93
CA CYS A 31 6.03 -12.62 -2.02
C CYS A 31 6.22 -11.59 -3.13
N ASN A 32 6.14 -12.05 -4.39
CA ASN A 32 6.04 -11.16 -5.53
C ASN A 32 4.62 -11.20 -6.07
N VAL A 33 4.14 -10.04 -6.53
CA VAL A 33 2.80 -9.90 -7.10
C VAL A 33 2.80 -10.47 -8.52
N ALA A 34 1.71 -11.14 -8.90
CA ALA A 34 1.56 -11.68 -10.25
C ALA A 34 1.58 -10.57 -11.32
N PRO A 35 2.07 -10.85 -12.54
CA PRO A 35 2.07 -9.88 -13.63
C PRO A 35 0.65 -9.38 -13.93
N GLY A 36 0.45 -8.07 -13.89
CA GLY A 36 -0.86 -7.43 -14.12
C GLY A 36 -1.68 -7.14 -12.86
N SER A 37 -1.24 -7.60 -11.68
CA SER A 37 -1.87 -7.23 -10.40
C SER A 37 -1.13 -6.06 -9.74
N SER A 38 -1.89 -5.19 -9.08
CA SER A 38 -1.30 -4.06 -8.35
C SER A 38 -0.66 -4.50 -7.03
N SER A 39 0.35 -3.77 -6.57
CA SER A 39 1.01 -3.98 -5.28
C SER A 39 0.02 -3.95 -4.11
N GLY A 40 -0.90 -2.99 -4.08
CA GLY A 40 -1.98 -2.94 -3.10
C GLY A 40 -2.94 -4.14 -3.14
N GLU A 41 -3.14 -4.75 -4.31
CA GLU A 41 -3.96 -5.96 -4.43
C GLU A 41 -3.23 -7.22 -3.96
N GLY A 42 -1.92 -7.29 -4.19
CA GLY A 42 -1.06 -8.31 -3.60
C GLY A 42 -1.05 -8.27 -2.07
N ILE A 43 -1.00 -7.07 -1.48
CA ILE A 43 -1.08 -6.87 -0.03
C ILE A 43 -2.44 -7.38 0.51
N ARG A 44 -3.55 -7.00 -0.15
CA ARG A 44 -4.90 -7.46 0.26
C ARG A 44 -5.09 -8.96 0.14
N GLN A 45 -4.61 -9.59 -0.94
CA GLN A 45 -4.69 -11.05 -1.09
C GLN A 45 -3.88 -11.77 -0.03
N MET A 46 -2.66 -11.30 0.24
CA MET A 46 -1.82 -11.89 1.27
C MET A 46 -2.44 -11.71 2.66
N GLU A 47 -3.03 -10.55 2.95
CA GLU A 47 -3.78 -10.34 4.21
C GLU A 47 -4.95 -11.33 4.32
N SER A 48 -5.69 -11.56 3.23
CA SER A 48 -6.78 -12.55 3.19
C SER A 48 -6.26 -13.98 3.43
N LEU A 49 -5.15 -14.36 2.81
CA LEU A 49 -4.54 -15.67 2.98
C LEU A 49 -4.03 -15.89 4.41
N ILE A 50 -3.40 -14.88 5.00
CA ILE A 50 -2.95 -14.91 6.40
C ILE A 50 -4.16 -15.10 7.32
N LYS A 51 -5.24 -14.32 7.12
CA LYS A 51 -6.47 -14.48 7.91
C LYS A 51 -7.11 -15.86 7.77
N GLU A 52 -7.06 -16.45 6.58
CA GLU A 52 -7.68 -17.74 6.31
C GLU A 52 -6.84 -18.92 6.85
N HIS A 53 -5.50 -18.86 6.72
CA HIS A 53 -4.63 -20.01 6.99
C HIS A 53 -3.87 -19.95 8.32
N LEU A 54 -3.55 -18.75 8.82
CA LEU A 54 -2.76 -18.59 10.06
C LEU A 54 -3.64 -18.43 11.31
N GLY A 55 -4.93 -18.14 11.17
CA GLY A 55 -5.84 -17.90 12.30
C GLY A 55 -5.48 -16.64 13.10
N ASP A 56 -6.13 -16.45 14.26
CA ASP A 56 -5.98 -15.26 15.10
C ASP A 56 -4.76 -15.32 16.07
N GLU A 57 -4.05 -16.45 16.11
CA GLU A 57 -2.91 -16.66 17.02
C GLU A 57 -1.59 -16.08 16.49
N PHE A 58 -1.52 -15.74 15.20
CA PHE A 58 -0.34 -15.16 14.55
C PHE A 58 -0.61 -13.72 14.09
N GLY A 59 0.20 -12.79 14.59
CA GLY A 59 0.26 -11.43 14.06
C GLY A 59 1.06 -11.37 12.76
N TYR A 60 0.67 -10.49 11.84
CA TYR A 60 1.45 -10.17 10.66
C TYR A 60 1.85 -8.70 10.70
N GLU A 61 3.05 -8.41 10.21
CA GLU A 61 3.53 -7.04 10.09
C GLU A 61 4.20 -6.86 8.74
N TRP A 62 3.78 -5.82 8.02
CA TRP A 62 4.37 -5.43 6.75
C TRP A 62 5.65 -4.65 7.01
N THR A 63 6.71 -4.96 6.25
CA THR A 63 8.00 -4.24 6.35
C THR A 63 8.33 -3.51 5.06
N SER A 64 9.17 -2.48 5.15
CA SER A 64 9.73 -1.73 4.02
C SER A 64 8.69 -1.17 3.03
N VAL A 65 8.66 -1.69 1.80
CA VAL A 65 7.86 -1.18 0.68
C VAL A 65 6.37 -1.38 0.93
N ALA A 66 5.96 -2.55 1.44
CA ALA A 66 4.55 -2.80 1.75
C ALA A 66 4.03 -1.91 2.89
N TYR A 67 4.91 -1.60 3.86
CA TYR A 67 4.60 -0.66 4.94
C TYR A 67 4.40 0.76 4.40
N GLN A 68 5.33 1.25 3.58
CA GLN A 68 5.23 2.57 2.97
C GLN A 68 4.00 2.69 2.07
N GLU A 69 3.67 1.64 1.31
CA GLU A 69 2.50 1.65 0.43
C GLU A 69 1.18 1.69 1.22
N THR A 70 1.10 0.95 2.33
CA THR A 70 -0.06 0.98 3.23
C THR A 70 -0.22 2.35 3.91
N GLN A 71 0.88 2.98 4.32
CA GLN A 71 0.86 4.29 4.99
C GLN A 71 0.62 5.45 4.00
N ALA A 72 1.19 5.36 2.80
CA ALA A 72 1.05 6.38 1.76
C ALA A 72 -0.38 6.46 1.21
N GLY A 73 -1.06 5.32 1.02
CA GLY A 73 -2.43 5.29 0.49
C GLY A 73 -3.42 6.14 1.30
N THR A 74 -3.32 6.12 2.63
CA THR A 74 -4.19 6.90 3.51
C THR A 74 -3.89 8.40 3.45
N THR A 75 -2.59 8.76 3.37
CA THR A 75 -2.15 10.17 3.37
C THR A 75 -2.56 10.88 2.09
N THR A 76 -2.45 10.22 0.92
CA THR A 76 -2.80 10.83 -0.37
C THR A 76 -4.26 11.26 -0.43
N THR A 77 -5.18 10.47 0.12
CA THR A 77 -6.62 10.79 0.11
C THR A 77 -6.91 12.08 0.87
N VAL A 78 -6.28 12.28 2.03
CA VAL A 78 -6.45 13.49 2.85
C VAL A 78 -5.93 14.72 2.11
N VAL A 79 -4.75 14.62 1.49
CA VAL A 79 -4.15 15.72 0.72
C VAL A 79 -5.03 16.09 -0.48
N PHE A 80 -5.58 15.11 -1.19
CA PHE A 80 -6.45 15.34 -2.33
C PHE A 80 -7.74 16.09 -1.94
N VAL A 81 -8.39 15.68 -0.85
CA VAL A 81 -9.59 16.36 -0.33
C VAL A 81 -9.29 17.79 0.11
N MET A 82 -8.16 18.01 0.79
CA MET A 82 -7.69 19.34 1.16
C MET A 82 -7.44 20.22 -0.07
N ALA A 83 -6.75 19.70 -1.08
CA ALA A 83 -6.46 20.42 -2.32
C ALA A 83 -7.75 20.82 -3.06
N LEU A 84 -8.72 19.89 -3.15
CA LEU A 84 -10.03 20.18 -3.75
C LEU A 84 -10.80 21.25 -2.99
N LEU A 85 -10.79 21.19 -1.65
CA LEU A 85 -11.45 22.18 -0.81
C LEU A 85 -10.83 23.56 -1.01
N VAL A 86 -9.50 23.65 -1.01
CA VAL A 86 -8.78 24.91 -1.25
C VAL A 86 -9.06 25.45 -2.66
N ALA A 87 -8.99 24.60 -3.68
CA ALA A 87 -9.31 24.99 -5.06
C ALA A 87 -10.76 25.50 -5.17
N PHE A 88 -11.72 24.82 -4.55
CA PHE A 88 -13.12 25.25 -4.48
C PHE A 88 -13.27 26.62 -3.82
N LEU A 89 -12.62 26.85 -2.68
CA LEU A 89 -12.67 28.14 -1.98
C LEU A 89 -12.04 29.27 -2.80
N VAL A 90 -10.90 29.02 -3.46
CA VAL A 90 -10.23 29.99 -4.32
C VAL A 90 -11.12 30.35 -5.52
N LEU A 91 -11.72 29.35 -6.18
CA LEU A 91 -12.65 29.58 -7.28
C LEU A 91 -13.92 30.32 -6.80
N ALA A 92 -14.46 29.98 -5.63
CA ALA A 92 -15.61 30.67 -5.07
C ALA A 92 -15.31 32.14 -4.77
N ALA A 93 -14.12 32.44 -4.25
CA ALA A 93 -13.66 33.80 -4.04
C ALA A 93 -13.45 34.56 -5.36
N GLN A 94 -12.93 33.89 -6.40
CA GLN A 94 -12.68 34.51 -7.71
C GLN A 94 -13.98 34.79 -8.50
N TYR A 95 -14.91 33.84 -8.50
CA TYR A 95 -16.19 33.97 -9.22
C TYR A 95 -17.26 34.72 -8.41
N GLU A 96 -16.93 35.15 -7.19
CA GLU A 96 -17.84 35.84 -6.24
C GLU A 96 -19.15 35.06 -5.99
N SER A 97 -19.12 33.75 -6.23
CA SER A 97 -20.32 32.91 -6.34
C SER A 97 -20.00 31.49 -5.91
N TRP A 98 -20.97 30.88 -5.24
CA TRP A 98 -20.89 29.50 -4.76
C TRP A 98 -21.33 28.48 -5.81
N THR A 99 -22.07 28.89 -6.85
CA THR A 99 -22.61 27.99 -7.88
C THR A 99 -21.65 27.74 -9.04
N SER A 100 -20.87 28.75 -9.45
CA SER A 100 -19.87 28.61 -10.52
C SER A 100 -18.76 27.58 -10.19
N PRO A 101 -18.20 27.53 -8.96
CA PRO A 101 -17.20 26.54 -8.58
C PRO A 101 -17.76 25.11 -8.51
N VAL A 102 -19.04 24.94 -8.13
CA VAL A 102 -19.69 23.63 -8.12
C VAL A 102 -19.75 23.03 -9.53
N ALA A 103 -20.01 23.86 -10.55
CA ALA A 103 -20.00 23.41 -11.94
C ALA A 103 -18.59 22.94 -12.38
N ALA A 104 -17.53 23.62 -11.94
CA ALA A 104 -16.15 23.18 -12.20
C ALA A 104 -15.81 21.86 -11.49
N VAL A 105 -16.20 21.72 -10.21
CA VAL A 105 -15.99 20.48 -9.44
C VAL A 105 -16.76 19.29 -10.05
N MET A 106 -17.94 19.52 -10.62
CA MET A 106 -18.72 18.49 -11.33
C MET A 106 -18.04 17.98 -12.61
N GLY A 107 -17.05 18.70 -13.16
CA GLY A 107 -16.21 18.22 -14.26
C GLY A 107 -15.14 17.22 -13.83
N LEU A 108 -14.76 17.23 -12.55
CA LEU A 108 -13.67 16.39 -12.02
C LEU A 108 -13.93 14.88 -12.12
N PRO A 109 -15.15 14.36 -11.83
CA PRO A 109 -15.45 12.95 -12.07
C PRO A 109 -15.22 12.53 -13.52
N VAL A 110 -15.51 13.42 -14.49
CA VAL A 110 -15.29 13.14 -15.92
C VAL A 110 -13.80 13.11 -16.23
N ALA A 111 -13.00 14.03 -15.67
CA ALA A 111 -11.54 14.02 -15.81
C ALA A 111 -10.90 12.77 -15.18
N LEU A 112 -11.37 12.37 -13.99
CA LEU A 112 -10.96 11.14 -13.31
C LEU A 112 -11.28 9.90 -14.14
N LEU A 113 -12.48 9.81 -14.71
CA LEU A 113 -12.86 8.71 -15.60
C LEU A 113 -11.97 8.65 -16.85
N GLY A 114 -11.63 9.80 -17.44
CA GLY A 114 -10.68 9.88 -18.55
C GLY A 114 -9.28 9.39 -18.17
N ALA A 115 -8.78 9.78 -17.01
CA ALA A 115 -7.48 9.32 -16.49
C ALA A 115 -7.48 7.81 -16.21
N MET A 116 -8.55 7.28 -15.61
CA MET A 116 -8.70 5.84 -15.37
C MET A 116 -8.78 5.05 -16.66
N LEU A 117 -9.54 5.52 -17.65
CA LEU A 117 -9.58 4.90 -18.99
C LEU A 117 -8.21 4.94 -19.67
N GLY A 118 -7.47 6.04 -19.55
CA GLY A 118 -6.11 6.15 -20.08
C GLY A 118 -5.16 5.12 -19.45
N CYS A 119 -5.18 4.98 -18.13
CA CYS A 119 -4.40 3.94 -17.44
C CYS A 119 -4.83 2.53 -17.83
N TYR A 120 -6.13 2.29 -17.99
CA TYR A 120 -6.67 1.01 -18.41
C TYR A 120 -6.18 0.63 -19.82
N VAL A 121 -6.23 1.55 -20.78
CA VAL A 121 -5.74 1.34 -22.15
C VAL A 121 -4.21 1.13 -22.18
N MET A 122 -3.47 1.84 -21.33
CA MET A 122 -2.02 1.72 -21.25
C MET A 122 -1.55 0.49 -20.46
N GLY A 123 -2.48 -0.23 -19.81
CA GLY A 123 -2.17 -1.39 -18.97
C GLY A 123 -1.31 -1.05 -17.75
N THR A 124 -1.28 0.21 -17.33
CA THR A 124 -0.47 0.67 -16.19
C THR A 124 -1.31 0.67 -14.91
N PRO A 125 -0.76 0.17 -13.79
CA PRO A 125 -1.46 0.21 -12.52
C PRO A 125 -1.61 1.65 -12.02
N VAL A 126 -2.65 1.91 -11.24
CA VAL A 126 -2.86 3.21 -10.58
C VAL A 126 -1.82 3.36 -9.48
N SER A 127 -0.72 4.04 -9.80
CA SER A 127 0.41 4.27 -8.90
C SER A 127 0.39 5.68 -8.31
N ILE A 128 1.33 5.97 -7.41
CA ILE A 128 1.55 7.32 -6.87
C ILE A 128 1.80 8.33 -8.00
N TYR A 129 2.48 7.94 -9.08
CA TYR A 129 2.69 8.81 -10.25
C TYR A 129 1.38 9.13 -10.97
N THR A 130 0.50 8.14 -11.12
CA THR A 130 -0.85 8.34 -11.67
C THR A 130 -1.65 9.31 -10.80
N GLN A 131 -1.54 9.21 -9.48
CA GLN A 131 -2.21 10.12 -8.54
C GLN A 131 -1.70 11.55 -8.65
N ILE A 132 -0.39 11.76 -8.81
CA ILE A 132 0.19 13.08 -9.07
C ILE A 132 -0.33 13.65 -10.41
N GLY A 133 -0.40 12.83 -11.46
CA GLY A 133 -0.98 13.23 -12.75
C GLY A 133 -2.45 13.61 -12.66
N ILE A 134 -3.23 12.89 -11.85
CA ILE A 134 -4.63 13.23 -11.57
C ILE A 134 -4.71 14.59 -10.86
N ILE A 135 -3.85 14.87 -9.87
CA ILE A 135 -3.83 16.17 -9.18
C ILE A 135 -3.51 17.30 -10.17
N LEU A 136 -2.57 17.09 -11.08
CA LEU A 136 -2.22 18.06 -12.13
C LEU A 136 -3.35 18.31 -13.14
N LEU A 137 -4.25 17.34 -13.36
CA LEU A 137 -5.44 17.52 -14.20
C LEU A 137 -6.52 18.38 -13.53
N VAL A 138 -6.50 18.46 -12.21
CA VAL A 138 -7.47 19.21 -11.40
C VAL A 138 -7.03 20.66 -11.16
N ALA A 139 -5.71 20.90 -11.09
CA ALA A 139 -5.10 22.20 -10.85
C ALA A 139 -5.07 23.07 -12.13
#